data_AF-A0A1Y4NXX1-F1
#
_entry.id   AF-A0A1Y4NXX1-F1
#
_cell.length_a   1.000
_cell.length_b   1.000
_cell.length_c   1.000
_cell.angle_alpha   90.00
_cell.angle_beta   90.00
_cell.angle_gamma   90.00
#
_symmetry.space_group_name_H-M   'P 1'
#
loop_
_entity.id
_entity.type
_entity.pdbx_description
1 polymer ?
#
loop_
_entity_poly.entity_id
_entity_poly.type
_entity_poly.pdbx_seq_one_letter_code
_entity_poly.pdbx_strand_id
1 'polypeptide(L)'
;MEENHITDFRSDIYTSTRLFFEFFLSIRDINDLLYQVGRQNVILDAYLKVLTPEKPEDNIISYYKQQWTAYALYGIVKAWILRGYQETPSQMVAILYDLQDTVKE
;
A
#
# COMPACT_ATOMS: atom_id res chain seq x y z
N MET A 1 22.92 -12.70 18.97
CA MET A 1 23.37 -12.18 17.66
C MET A 1 22.23 -12.03 16.65
N GLU A 2 20.99 -12.45 16.94
CA GLU A 2 19.85 -12.36 16.00
C GLU A 2 19.04 -11.05 16.08
N GLU A 3 19.09 -10.30 17.18
CA GLU A 3 18.27 -9.09 17.37
C GLU A 3 18.63 -7.93 16.42
N ASN A 4 19.90 -7.83 16.00
CA ASN A 4 20.33 -6.74 15.11
C ASN A 4 19.76 -6.88 13.69
N HIS A 5 19.67 -8.10 13.15
CA HIS A 5 19.20 -8.33 11.77
C HIS A 5 17.69 -8.12 11.61
N ILE A 6 16.90 -8.47 12.64
CA ILE A 6 15.44 -8.29 12.61
C ILE A 6 15.10 -6.80 12.74
N THR A 7 15.84 -6.06 13.56
CA THR A 7 15.65 -4.61 13.76
C THR A 7 15.99 -3.83 12.48
N ASP A 8 17.08 -4.20 11.80
CA ASP A 8 17.51 -3.60 10.54
C ASP A 8 16.47 -3.82 9.41
N PHE A 9 16.01 -5.06 9.24
CA PHE A 9 14.98 -5.39 8.25
C PHE A 9 13.63 -4.67 8.50
N ARG A 10 13.21 -4.54 9.76
CA ARG A 10 12.00 -3.78 10.12
C ARG A 10 12.16 -2.29 9.85
N SER A 11 13.34 -1.74 10.11
CA SER A 11 13.70 -0.35 9.78
C SER A 11 13.62 -0.10 8.27
N ASP A 12 14.08 -1.05 7.45
CA ASP A 12 14.02 -0.97 5.99
C ASP A 12 12.58 -1.01 5.46
N ILE A 13 11.73 -1.88 6.01
CA ILE A 13 10.31 -1.95 5.63
C ILE A 13 9.58 -0.68 6.05
N TYR A 14 9.82 -0.18 7.27
CA TYR A 14 9.23 1.07 7.75
C TYR A 14 9.59 2.22 6.80
N THR A 15 10.87 2.34 6.47
CA THR A 15 11.39 3.39 5.58
C THR A 15 10.78 3.28 4.18
N SER A 16 10.73 2.08 3.61
CA SER A 16 10.15 1.83 2.29
C SER A 16 8.65 2.16 2.25
N THR A 17 7.91 1.78 3.29
CA THR A 17 6.47 2.07 3.42
C THR A 17 6.22 3.57 3.58
N ARG A 18 7.05 4.27 4.37
CA ARG A 18 6.97 5.72 4.51
C ARG A 18 7.22 6.42 3.18
N LEU A 19 8.28 6.02 2.46
CA LEU A 19 8.61 6.58 1.14
C LEU A 19 7.48 6.35 0.13
N PHE A 20 6.81 5.21 0.18
CA PHE A 20 5.63 4.96 -0.64
C PHE A 20 4.51 5.98 -0.35
N PHE A 21 4.17 6.24 0.91
CA PHE A 21 3.14 7.23 1.25
C PHE A 21 3.59 8.66 0.94
N GLU A 22 4.87 9.00 1.09
CA GLU A 22 5.45 10.29 0.68
C GLU A 22 5.31 10.50 -0.83
N PHE A 23 5.68 9.49 -1.62
CA PHE A 23 5.50 9.51 -3.07
C PHE A 23 4.02 9.69 -3.43
N PHE A 24 3.13 8.91 -2.82
CA PHE A 24 1.71 8.98 -3.12
C PHE A 24 1.10 10.36 -2.79
N LEU A 25 1.52 10.95 -1.67
CA LEU A 25 1.14 12.31 -1.29
C LEU A 25 1.71 13.37 -2.24
N SER A 26 2.92 13.17 -2.75
CA SER A 26 3.57 14.09 -3.70
C SER A 26 2.84 14.18 -5.04
N ILE A 27 2.08 13.15 -5.41
CA ILE A 27 1.27 13.11 -6.63
C ILE A 27 -0.24 13.32 -6.37
N ARG A 28 -0.62 13.82 -5.19
CA ARG A 28 -2.04 13.96 -4.79
C ARG A 28 -2.88 14.73 -5.79
N ASP A 29 -2.34 15.77 -6.43
CA ASP A 29 -3.09 16.59 -7.39
C ASP A 29 -3.53 15.76 -8.62
N ILE A 30 -2.70 14.78 -9.02
CA ILE A 30 -3.03 13.82 -10.08
C ILE A 30 -4.13 12.87 -9.60
N ASN A 31 -4.00 12.35 -8.37
CA ASN A 31 -5.00 11.46 -7.80
C ASN A 31 -6.36 12.17 -7.66
N ASP A 32 -6.37 13.39 -7.15
CA ASP A 32 -7.58 14.19 -6.97
C ASP A 32 -8.26 14.49 -8.30
N LEU A 33 -7.47 14.81 -9.35
CA LEU A 33 -7.98 14.95 -10.71
C LEU A 33 -8.65 13.66 -11.19
N LEU A 34 -8.01 12.50 -11.00
CA LEU A 34 -8.57 11.19 -11.39
C LEU A 34 -9.89 10.91 -10.67
N TYR A 35 -10.00 11.25 -9.38
CA TYR A 35 -11.26 11.14 -8.64
C TYR A 35 -12.32 12.11 -9.14
N GLN A 36 -11.95 13.36 -9.42
CA GLN A 36 -12.86 14.39 -9.90
C GLN A 36 -13.48 14.02 -11.27
N VAL A 37 -12.71 13.40 -12.16
CA VAL A 37 -13.19 12.98 -13.49
C VAL A 37 -13.78 11.56 -13.51
N GLY A 38 -13.89 10.89 -12.35
CA GLY A 38 -14.45 9.54 -12.24
C GLY A 38 -13.57 8.43 -12.84
N ARG A 39 -12.25 8.63 -12.89
CA ARG A 39 -11.24 7.70 -13.44
C ARG A 39 -10.28 7.15 -12.39
N GLN A 40 -10.66 7.20 -11.12
CA GLN A 40 -9.87 6.68 -10.00
C GLN A 40 -9.56 5.17 -10.09
N ASN A 41 -10.31 4.40 -10.89
CA ASN A 41 -10.04 2.97 -11.12
C ASN A 41 -8.64 2.70 -11.66
N VAL A 42 -8.04 3.66 -12.38
CA VAL A 42 -6.67 3.56 -12.91
C VAL A 42 -5.64 3.36 -11.79
N ILE A 43 -5.92 3.85 -10.58
CA ILE A 43 -5.04 3.66 -9.42
C ILE A 43 -5.01 2.18 -9.00
N LEU A 44 -6.17 1.51 -8.97
CA LEU A 44 -6.24 0.08 -8.69
C LEU A 44 -5.58 -0.74 -9.81
N ASP A 45 -5.82 -0.37 -11.07
CA ASP A 45 -5.21 -1.04 -12.22
C ASP A 45 -3.68 -0.96 -12.15
N ALA A 46 -3.13 0.17 -11.70
CA ALA A 46 -1.69 0.33 -11.48
C ALA A 46 -1.17 -0.61 -10.38
N TYR A 47 -1.85 -0.74 -9.24
CA TYR A 47 -1.47 -1.68 -8.19
C TYR A 47 -1.49 -3.13 -8.70
N LEU A 48 -2.55 -3.53 -9.40
CA LEU A 48 -2.67 -4.89 -9.94
C LEU A 48 -1.54 -5.18 -10.92
N LYS A 49 -1.17 -4.22 -11.77
CA LYS A 49 -0.08 -4.36 -12.73
C LYS A 49 1.31 -4.47 -12.08
N VAL A 50 1.54 -3.76 -10.97
CA VAL A 50 2.83 -3.77 -10.28
C VAL A 50 2.98 -4.98 -9.36
N LEU A 51 1.90 -5.38 -8.68
CA LEU A 51 1.93 -6.41 -7.63
C LEU A 51 1.55 -7.80 -8.13
N THR A 52 0.85 -7.90 -9.26
CA THR A 52 0.47 -9.19 -9.85
C THR A 52 1.39 -9.51 -11.03
N PRO A 53 2.11 -10.64 -11.03
CA PRO A 53 2.91 -11.08 -12.15
C PRO A 53 2.02 -11.34 -13.38
N GLU A 54 2.54 -11.07 -14.58
CA GLU A 54 1.82 -11.24 -15.84
C GLU A 54 1.42 -12.69 -16.14
N LYS A 55 2.08 -13.64 -15.48
CA LYS A 55 1.72 -15.06 -15.50
C LYS A 55 1.35 -15.46 -14.08
N PRO A 56 0.21 -16.14 -13.85
CA PRO A 56 0.02 -16.87 -12.61
C PRO A 56 1.13 -17.92 -12.54
N GLU A 57 2.23 -17.61 -11.87
CA GLU A 57 3.28 -18.58 -11.57
C GLU A 57 2.65 -19.78 -10.87
N ASP A 58 3.30 -20.95 -10.94
CA ASP A 58 2.81 -22.29 -10.59
C ASP A 58 2.13 -22.45 -9.21
N ASN A 59 2.15 -21.41 -8.36
CA ASN A 59 1.50 -21.35 -7.06
C ASN A 59 0.28 -20.40 -7.04
N ILE A 60 -0.91 -21.00 -7.14
CA ILE A 60 -2.21 -20.33 -7.03
C ILE A 60 -2.37 -19.50 -5.73
N ILE A 61 -1.76 -19.93 -4.62
CA ILE A 61 -1.82 -19.19 -3.35
C ILE A 61 -1.05 -17.88 -3.44
N SER A 62 0.11 -17.86 -4.12
CA SER A 62 0.89 -16.63 -4.34
C SER A 62 0.10 -15.62 -5.18
N TYR A 63 -0.60 -16.09 -6.21
CA TYR A 63 -1.48 -15.26 -7.04
C TYR A 63 -2.58 -14.60 -6.19
N TYR A 64 -3.32 -15.38 -5.39
CA TYR A 64 -4.37 -14.82 -4.53
C TYR A 64 -3.80 -13.90 -3.43
N LYS A 65 -2.60 -14.16 -2.91
CA LYS A 65 -1.94 -13.26 -1.96
C LYS A 65 -1.62 -11.92 -2.59
N GLN A 66 -1.05 -11.90 -3.80
CA GLN A 66 -0.74 -10.66 -4.52
C GLN A 66 -2.00 -9.85 -4.85
N GLN A 67 -3.06 -10.52 -5.30
CA GLN A 67 -4.37 -9.90 -5.51
C GLN A 67 -4.88 -9.26 -4.21
N TRP A 68 -4.91 -10.04 -3.12
CA TRP A 68 -5.33 -9.55 -1.81
C TRP A 68 -4.52 -8.31 -1.36
N THR A 69 -3.19 -8.34 -1.51
CA THR A 69 -2.33 -7.20 -1.19
C THR A 69 -2.67 -5.96 -2.02
N ALA A 70 -2.89 -6.11 -3.33
CA ALA A 70 -3.24 -4.98 -4.20
C ALA A 70 -4.56 -4.33 -3.79
N TYR A 71 -5.60 -5.13 -3.51
CA TYR A 71 -6.89 -4.62 -3.07
C TYR A 71 -6.83 -4.00 -1.67
N ALA A 72 -6.10 -4.60 -0.74
CA ALA A 72 -5.93 -4.07 0.61
C ALA A 72 -5.23 -2.70 0.59
N LEU A 73 -4.12 -2.59 -0.14
CA LEU A 73 -3.36 -1.35 -0.27
C LEU A 73 -4.19 -0.25 -0.95
N TYR A 74 -4.91 -0.59 -2.02
CA TYR A 74 -5.84 0.32 -2.68
C TYR A 74 -6.93 0.82 -1.71
N GLY A 75 -7.49 -0.06 -0.89
CA GLY A 75 -8.51 0.30 0.10
C GLY A 75 -8.01 1.34 1.12
N ILE A 76 -6.80 1.13 1.66
CA ILE A 76 -6.16 2.04 2.62
C ILE A 76 -5.91 3.40 1.99
N VAL A 77 -5.32 3.43 0.79
CA VAL A 77 -5.02 4.66 0.07
C VAL A 77 -6.30 5.39 -0.32
N LYS A 78 -7.32 4.69 -0.84
CA LYS A 78 -8.64 5.26 -1.13
C LYS A 78 -9.25 5.92 0.11
N ALA A 79 -9.18 5.28 1.27
CA ALA A 79 -9.70 5.85 2.50
C ALA A 79 -8.97 7.14 2.89
N TRP A 80 -7.64 7.17 2.73
CA TRP A 80 -6.83 8.36 2.98
C TRP A 80 -7.16 9.52 2.04
N ILE A 81 -7.33 9.24 0.74
CA ILE A 81 -7.77 10.23 -0.26
C ILE A 81 -9.15 10.79 0.11
N LEU A 82 -10.13 9.93 0.43
CA LEU A 82 -11.49 10.36 0.76
C LEU A 82 -11.56 11.12 2.09
N ARG A 83 -10.59 10.95 2.98
CA ARG A 83 -10.40 11.78 4.17
C ARG A 83 -9.71 13.11 3.88
N GLY A 84 -9.22 13.33 2.66
CA GLY A 84 -8.50 14.55 2.28
C GLY A 84 -7.04 14.55 2.73
N TYR A 85 -6.40 13.37 2.77
CA TYR A 85 -4.98 13.21 3.14
C TYR A 85 -4.62 13.81 4.52
N GLN A 86 -5.49 13.67 5.51
CA GLN A 86 -5.30 14.28 6.84
C GLN A 86 -4.10 13.69 7.60
N GLU A 87 -3.88 12.40 7.46
CA GLU A 87 -2.79 11.69 8.11
C GLU A 87 -1.47 11.93 7.37
N THR A 88 -0.37 12.13 8.11
CA THR A 88 0.98 12.20 7.54
C THR A 88 1.45 10.81 7.05
N PRO A 89 2.45 10.74 6.15
CA PRO A 89 3.02 9.46 5.73
C PRO A 89 3.45 8.55 6.89
N SER A 90 4.05 9.09 7.94
CA SER A 90 4.43 8.31 9.13
C SER A 90 3.23 7.80 9.93
N GLN A 91 2.13 8.58 10.00
CA GLN A 91 0.88 8.12 10.62
C GLN A 91 0.22 7.02 9.79
N MET A 92 0.28 7.11 8.45
CA MET A 92 -0.21 6.06 7.57
C MET A 92 0.56 4.74 7.74
N VAL A 93 1.88 4.81 7.96
CA VAL A 93 2.68 3.63 8.31
C VAL A 93 2.22 3.00 9.63
N ALA A 94 1.98 3.82 10.66
CA ALA A 94 1.49 3.33 11.95
C ALA A 94 0.12 2.63 11.81
N ILE A 95 -0.82 3.26 11.08
CA ILE A 95 -2.14 2.68 10.79
C ILE A 95 -2.01 1.34 10.06
N LEU A 96 -1.10 1.23 9.08
CA LEU A 96 -0.88 -0.02 8.35
C LEU A 96 -0.39 -1.15 9.27
N TYR A 97 0.51 -0.86 10.20
CA TYR A 97 0.97 -1.85 11.19
C TYR A 97 -0.16 -2.30 12.12
N ASP A 98 -0.94 -1.36 12.66
CA ASP A 98 -2.07 -1.67 13.55
C ASP A 98 -3.13 -2.55 12.85
N LEU A 99 -3.42 -2.27 11.57
CA LEU A 99 -4.31 -3.10 10.75
C LEU A 99 -3.73 -4.48 10.50
N GLN A 100 -2.43 -4.59 10.24
CA GLN A 100 -1.77 -5.88 10.02
C GLN A 100 -1.84 -6.77 11.26
N ASP A 101 -1.77 -6.19 12.46
CA ASP A 101 -1.86 -6.95 13.71
C ASP A 101 -3.30 -7.36 14.03
N THR A 102 -4.29 -6.53 13.70
CA THR A 102 -5.72 -6.88 13.80
C THR A 102 -6.10 -8.09 12.93
N VAL A 103 -5.47 -8.25 11.76
CA VAL A 103 -5.74 -9.37 10.84
C VAL A 103 -5.09 -10.69 11.30
N LYS A 104 -4.20 -10.66 12.29
CA LYS A 104 -3.52 -11.85 12.83
C LYS A 104 -4.22 -12.44 14.07
N GLU A 105 -5.15 -11.72 14.69
CA GLU A 105 -5.99 -12.19 15.80
C GLU A 105 -7.20 -13.00 15.31
#